data_AF-A0A1V6BYW1-F1
#
_entry.id   AF-A0A1V6BYW1-F1
#
_cell.length_a   1.000
_cell.length_b   1.000
_cell.length_c   1.000
_cell.angle_alpha   90.00
_cell.angle_beta   90.00
_cell.angle_gamma   90.00
#
_symmetry.space_group_name_H-M   'P 1'
#
loop_
_entity.id
_entity.type
_entity.pdbx_description
1 polymer ?
#
loop_
_entity_poly.entity_id
_entity_poly.type
_entity_poly.pdbx_seq_one_letter_code
_entity_poly.pdbx_strand_id
1 'polypeptide(L)'
;MKIIKFFILGLYLLLFINCISNNVKEKPLNVTHEGTWTGKNNLGQNFHLRLTPDGYADLSIDKKSAAPFDNYSKIYYVINYDKNPIFLDIIYTRKESKSVVYKFIIEFLSKNMFRISGNLDGNRPINFEDDKTFLLKKKF
;
A
#
# COMPACT_ATOMS: atom_id res chain seq x y z
N MET A 1 -24.32 5.00 -56.51
CA MET A 1 -22.94 4.93 -55.93
C MET A 1 -22.76 5.70 -54.60
N LYS A 2 -23.83 6.04 -53.85
CA LYS A 2 -23.72 6.74 -52.54
C LYS A 2 -24.01 5.84 -51.32
N ILE A 3 -24.71 4.71 -51.52
CA ILE A 3 -25.11 3.78 -50.45
C ILE A 3 -23.94 2.90 -49.97
N ILE A 4 -23.02 2.52 -50.87
CA ILE A 4 -21.85 1.67 -50.55
C ILE A 4 -20.87 2.38 -49.59
N LYS A 5 -20.77 3.71 -49.65
CA LYS A 5 -19.88 4.49 -48.76
C LYS A 5 -20.35 4.49 -47.30
N PHE A 6 -21.65 4.37 -47.04
CA PHE A 6 -22.18 4.29 -45.67
C PHE A 6 -21.89 2.95 -44.99
N PHE A 7 -21.82 1.87 -45.76
CA PHE A 7 -21.55 0.53 -45.21
C PHE A 7 -20.11 0.35 -44.75
N ILE A 8 -19.15 0.97 -45.46
CA ILE A 8 -17.72 0.93 -45.12
C ILE A 8 -17.43 1.73 -43.83
N LEU A 9 -18.16 2.83 -43.62
CA LEU A 9 -18.02 3.66 -42.41
C LEU A 9 -18.58 2.96 -41.15
N GLY A 10 -19.68 2.22 -41.28
CA GLY A 10 -20.26 1.43 -40.18
C GLY A 10 -19.38 0.24 -39.77
N LEU A 11 -18.72 -0.41 -40.73
CA LEU A 11 -17.83 -1.56 -40.47
C LEU A 11 -16.53 -1.14 -39.75
N TYR A 12 -16.00 0.06 -40.03
CA TYR A 12 -14.85 0.59 -39.30
C TYR A 12 -15.18 0.96 -37.84
N LEU A 13 -16.43 1.34 -37.54
CA LEU A 13 -16.85 1.68 -36.17
C LEU A 13 -16.90 0.45 -35.24
N LEU A 14 -17.20 -0.73 -35.79
CA LEU A 14 -17.26 -1.99 -35.04
C LEU A 14 -15.88 -2.51 -34.61
N LEU A 15 -14.80 -2.09 -35.29
CA LEU A 15 -13.43 -2.52 -34.95
C LEU A 15 -12.85 -1.81 -33.73
N PHE A 16 -13.48 -0.73 -33.24
CA PHE A 16 -13.01 0.02 -32.06
C PHE A 16 -13.70 -0.38 -30.74
N ILE A 17 -14.74 -1.22 -30.77
CA ILE A 17 -15.51 -1.57 -29.56
C ILE A 17 -14.76 -2.58 -28.67
N ASN A 18 -13.79 -3.31 -29.20
CA ASN A 18 -13.06 -4.35 -28.47
C ASN A 18 -11.87 -3.85 -27.63
N CYS A 19 -11.64 -2.54 -27.53
CA CYS A 19 -10.57 -1.96 -26.70
C CYS A 19 -11.05 -1.35 -25.38
N ILE A 20 -12.27 -1.68 -24.92
CA ILE A 20 -12.63 -1.47 -23.52
C ILE A 20 -11.95 -2.59 -22.72
N SER A 21 -10.66 -2.39 -22.48
CA SER A 21 -9.92 -3.12 -21.46
C SER A 21 -10.66 -2.90 -20.15
N ASN A 22 -11.44 -3.91 -19.75
CA ASN A 22 -11.89 -4.01 -18.38
C ASN A 22 -10.62 -4.15 -17.55
N ASN A 23 -10.14 -3.05 -16.98
CA ASN A 23 -9.21 -3.07 -15.86
C ASN A 23 -9.95 -3.74 -14.69
N VAL A 24 -10.12 -5.05 -14.78
CA VAL A 24 -10.57 -5.89 -13.68
C VAL A 24 -9.52 -5.63 -12.61
N LYS A 25 -9.89 -4.88 -11.56
CA LYS A 25 -9.06 -4.73 -10.38
C LYS A 25 -8.68 -6.14 -9.94
N GLU A 26 -7.42 -6.52 -10.19
CA GLU A 26 -6.90 -7.78 -9.69
C GLU A 26 -7.14 -7.79 -8.18
N LYS A 27 -7.91 -8.77 -7.70
CA LYS A 27 -8.10 -8.93 -6.27
C LYS A 27 -6.72 -9.16 -5.67
N PRO A 28 -6.37 -8.49 -4.55
CA PRO A 28 -5.11 -8.76 -3.87
C PRO A 28 -5.04 -10.25 -3.56
N LEU A 29 -3.83 -10.84 -3.65
CA LEU A 29 -3.62 -12.22 -3.22
C LEU A 29 -4.27 -12.42 -1.84
N ASN A 30 -4.82 -13.60 -1.58
CA ASN A 30 -5.33 -13.92 -0.26
C ASN A 30 -4.11 -14.09 0.69
N VAL A 31 -3.69 -13.00 1.34
CA VAL A 31 -2.48 -12.92 2.16
C VAL A 31 -2.79 -12.48 3.59
N THR A 32 -2.16 -13.15 4.55
CA THR A 32 -2.17 -12.81 5.98
C THR A 32 -1.16 -11.70 6.25
N HIS A 33 -1.64 -10.48 6.52
CA HIS A 33 -0.80 -9.31 6.81
C HIS A 33 -0.14 -9.37 8.18
N GLU A 34 -0.71 -10.11 9.13
CA GLU A 34 -0.17 -10.25 10.47
C GLU A 34 1.19 -10.94 10.47
N GLY A 35 2.09 -10.46 11.32
CA GLY A 35 3.44 -10.98 11.48
C GLY A 35 4.48 -9.88 11.68
N THR A 36 5.74 -10.31 11.71
CA THR A 36 6.90 -9.43 11.76
C THR A 36 7.51 -9.33 10.36
N TRP A 37 7.73 -8.12 9.90
CA TRP A 37 8.17 -7.80 8.55
C TRP A 37 9.41 -6.93 8.61
N THR A 38 10.46 -7.35 7.91
CA THR A 38 11.75 -6.66 7.94
C THR A 38 12.33 -6.51 6.56
N GLY A 39 12.99 -5.39 6.30
CA GLY A 39 13.57 -5.12 5.00
C GLY A 39 14.42 -3.87 4.97
N LYS A 40 14.81 -3.48 3.75
CA LYS A 40 15.58 -2.27 3.48
C LYS A 40 15.01 -1.52 2.29
N ASN A 41 15.24 -0.22 2.22
CA ASN A 41 15.09 0.55 0.98
C ASN A 41 16.39 0.54 0.18
N ASN A 42 16.38 1.20 -0.99
CA ASN A 42 17.53 1.33 -1.86
C ASN A 42 18.69 2.15 -1.25
N LEU A 43 18.42 2.93 -0.20
CA LEU A 43 19.43 3.67 0.56
C LEU A 43 20.04 2.83 1.71
N GLY A 44 19.60 1.59 1.90
CA GLY A 44 20.10 0.69 2.93
C GLY A 44 19.52 0.91 4.33
N GLN A 45 18.55 1.81 4.48
CA GLN A 45 17.84 2.05 5.74
C GLN A 45 17.00 0.83 6.10
N ASN A 46 17.06 0.39 7.36
CA ASN A 46 16.34 -0.78 7.84
C ASN A 46 14.93 -0.39 8.25
N PHE A 47 13.96 -1.19 7.86
CA PHE A 47 12.56 -1.03 8.25
C PHE A 47 12.08 -2.30 8.91
N HIS A 48 11.45 -2.15 10.07
CA HIS A 48 10.85 -3.25 10.81
C HIS A 48 9.44 -2.86 11.22
N LEU A 49 8.47 -3.68 10.80
CA LEU A 49 7.06 -3.53 11.11
C LEU A 49 6.53 -4.83 11.71
N ARG A 50 5.86 -4.75 12.85
CA ARG A 50 5.09 -5.86 13.42
C ARG A 50 3.63 -5.49 13.38
N LEU A 51 2.78 -6.39 12.88
CA LEU A 51 1.33 -6.28 12.87
C LEU A 51 0.74 -7.49 13.61
N THR A 52 -0.04 -7.25 14.65
CA THR A 52 -0.60 -8.33 15.49
C THR A 52 -2.06 -8.62 15.15
N PRO A 53 -2.57 -9.84 15.45
CA PRO A 53 -3.96 -10.20 15.18
C PRO A 53 -5.01 -9.37 15.94
N ASP A 54 -4.63 -8.78 17.07
CA ASP A 54 -5.47 -7.91 17.90
C ASP A 54 -5.42 -6.42 17.50
N GLY A 55 -4.82 -6.11 16.34
CA GLY A 55 -4.86 -4.77 15.74
C GLY A 55 -3.77 -3.79 16.20
N TYR A 56 -2.74 -4.29 16.91
CA TYR A 56 -1.59 -3.47 17.32
C TYR A 56 -0.44 -3.53 16.32
N ALA A 57 0.35 -2.46 16.33
CA ALA A 57 1.53 -2.35 15.50
C ALA A 57 2.78 -1.98 16.31
N ASP A 58 3.94 -2.29 15.76
CA ASP A 58 5.22 -1.72 16.16
C ASP A 58 5.99 -1.36 14.88
N LEU A 59 6.53 -0.15 14.83
CA LEU A 59 7.28 0.36 13.70
C LEU A 59 8.60 0.94 14.18
N SER A 60 9.70 0.46 13.60
CA SER A 60 11.04 1.00 13.82
C SER A 60 11.79 1.15 12.50
N ILE A 61 12.58 2.21 12.42
CA ILE A 61 13.46 2.53 11.29
C ILE A 61 14.88 2.65 11.85
N ASP A 62 15.82 1.94 11.25
CA ASP A 62 17.21 1.86 11.74
C ASP A 62 17.32 1.54 13.23
N LYS A 63 16.50 0.57 13.68
CA LYS A 63 16.39 0.10 15.06
C LYS A 63 15.93 1.16 16.07
N LYS A 64 15.47 2.32 15.61
CA LYS A 64 14.83 3.35 16.44
C LYS A 64 13.33 3.30 16.24
N SER A 65 12.58 3.42 17.34
CA SER A 65 11.13 3.57 17.25
C SER A 65 10.78 4.74 16.34
N ALA A 66 9.84 4.54 15.44
CA ALA A 66 9.34 5.62 14.57
C ALA A 66 8.31 6.50 15.30
N ALA A 67 8.09 6.31 16.61
CA ALA A 67 7.09 7.08 17.34
C ALA A 67 7.35 8.59 17.25
N PRO A 68 6.32 9.42 16.95
CA PRO A 68 6.48 10.87 16.84
C PRO A 68 6.65 11.57 18.19
N PHE A 69 6.45 10.86 19.30
CA PHE A 69 6.53 11.38 20.67
C PHE A 69 6.77 10.22 21.64
N ASP A 70 7.34 10.51 22.82
CA ASP A 70 7.71 9.47 23.79
C ASP A 70 6.53 8.94 24.63
N ASN A 71 5.47 9.73 24.80
CA ASN A 71 4.34 9.42 25.69
C ASN A 71 3.13 8.79 24.99
N TYR A 72 3.36 7.92 23.99
CA TYR A 72 2.29 7.14 23.38
C TYR A 72 1.87 5.98 24.29
N SER A 73 0.58 5.64 24.26
CA SER A 73 0.04 4.52 25.05
C SER A 73 -0.02 3.23 24.25
N LYS A 74 -0.48 3.32 23.00
CA LYS A 74 -0.75 2.20 22.10
C LYS A 74 -0.51 2.64 20.67
N ILE A 75 -0.12 1.68 19.83
CA ILE A 75 0.04 1.87 18.39
C ILE A 75 -0.89 0.89 17.71
N TYR A 76 -1.84 1.42 16.94
CA TYR A 76 -2.82 0.61 16.20
C TYR A 76 -2.50 0.61 14.72
N TYR A 77 -3.07 -0.33 13.97
CA TYR A 77 -3.08 -0.25 12.52
C TYR A 77 -4.47 -0.45 11.92
N VAL A 78 -4.67 0.11 10.73
CA VAL A 78 -5.87 -0.09 9.90
C VAL A 78 -5.42 -0.38 8.47
N ILE A 79 -6.02 -1.39 7.84
CA ILE A 79 -5.74 -1.74 6.44
C ILE A 79 -7.02 -1.60 5.62
N ASN A 80 -6.92 -0.91 4.48
CA ASN A 80 -7.99 -0.81 3.51
C ASN A 80 -7.61 -1.55 2.22
N TYR A 81 -8.15 -2.77 2.09
CA TYR A 81 -7.93 -3.66 0.95
C TYR A 81 -8.69 -3.29 -0.32
N ASP A 82 -9.64 -2.34 -0.26
CA ASP A 82 -10.41 -1.89 -1.44
C ASP A 82 -9.61 -0.91 -2.33
N LYS A 83 -8.49 -0.42 -1.80
CA LYS A 83 -7.57 0.51 -2.46
C LYS A 83 -6.47 -0.25 -3.18
N ASN A 84 -6.03 0.32 -4.30
CA ASN A 84 -4.88 -0.16 -5.05
C ASN A 84 -3.96 1.03 -5.37
N PRO A 85 -2.76 1.12 -4.78
CA PRO A 85 -2.19 0.21 -3.77
C PRO A 85 -3.03 0.12 -2.48
N ILE A 86 -2.85 -0.94 -1.68
CA ILE A 86 -3.56 -1.14 -0.41
C ILE A 86 -3.12 -0.06 0.58
N PHE A 87 -4.05 0.53 1.34
CA PHE A 87 -3.67 1.52 2.35
C PHE A 87 -3.41 0.84 3.68
N LEU A 88 -2.33 1.26 4.34
CA LEU A 88 -1.99 0.88 5.71
C LEU A 88 -1.79 2.16 6.51
N ASP A 89 -2.57 2.34 7.57
CA ASP A 89 -2.41 3.46 8.50
C ASP A 89 -1.88 2.95 9.84
N ILE A 90 -0.81 3.58 10.35
CA ILE A 90 -0.26 3.32 11.67
C ILE A 90 -0.61 4.50 12.58
N ILE A 91 -1.32 4.23 13.66
CA ILE A 91 -1.97 5.25 14.50
C ILE A 91 -1.30 5.24 15.87
N TYR A 92 -0.57 6.30 16.19
CA TYR A 92 0.04 6.53 17.49
C TYR A 92 -0.94 7.29 18.39
N THR A 93 -1.46 6.62 19.43
CA THR A 93 -2.39 7.24 20.37
C THR A 93 -1.66 7.84 21.55
N ARG A 94 -1.91 9.12 21.81
CA ARG A 94 -1.42 9.82 23.00
C ARG A 94 -2.48 9.78 24.09
N LYS A 95 -2.07 9.65 25.37
CA LYS A 95 -3.00 9.92 26.47
C LYS A 95 -3.44 11.38 26.39
N GLU A 96 -4.75 11.62 26.39
CA GLU A 96 -5.37 12.95 26.53
C GLU A 96 -5.04 13.96 25.41
N SER A 97 -4.60 13.51 24.23
CA SER A 97 -4.30 14.39 23.10
C SER A 97 -4.63 13.75 21.75
N LYS A 98 -4.46 14.52 20.67
CA LYS A 98 -4.70 14.05 19.31
C LYS A 98 -3.70 12.95 18.95
N SER A 99 -4.20 11.93 18.27
CA SER A 99 -3.36 10.86 17.72
C SER A 99 -2.64 11.34 16.47
N VAL A 100 -1.45 10.79 16.21
CA VAL A 100 -0.73 11.00 14.94
C VAL A 100 -0.90 9.75 14.09
N VAL A 101 -1.14 9.94 12.80
CA VAL A 101 -1.35 8.85 11.84
C VAL A 101 -0.29 8.91 10.77
N TYR A 102 0.50 7.87 10.64
CA TYR A 102 1.38 7.66 9.50
C TYR A 102 0.64 6.85 8.45
N LYS A 103 0.67 7.35 7.22
CA LYS A 103 -0.12 6.80 6.12
C LYS A 103 0.81 6.17 5.11
N PHE A 104 0.60 4.89 4.88
CA PHE A 104 1.38 4.07 3.98
C PHE A 104 0.52 3.52 2.84
N ILE A 105 1.19 3.17 1.76
CA ILE A 105 0.71 2.27 0.73
C ILE A 105 1.51 0.97 0.80
N ILE A 106 0.84 -0.17 0.62
CA ILE A 106 1.47 -1.49 0.58
C ILE A 106 0.99 -2.28 -0.64
N GLU A 107 1.83 -3.20 -1.09
CA GLU A 107 1.47 -4.19 -2.10
C GLU A 107 2.15 -5.53 -1.78
N PHE A 108 1.35 -6.59 -1.67
CA PHE A 108 1.86 -7.94 -1.49
C PHE A 108 2.41 -8.47 -2.80
N LEU A 109 3.71 -8.73 -2.83
CA LEU A 109 4.40 -9.34 -3.96
C LEU A 109 4.37 -10.87 -3.88
N SER A 110 4.20 -11.41 -2.67
CA SER A 110 3.98 -12.83 -2.41
C SER A 110 3.39 -13.02 -1.00
N LYS A 111 3.20 -14.28 -0.58
CA LYS A 111 2.74 -14.61 0.78
C LYS A 111 3.64 -14.08 1.91
N ASN A 112 4.93 -13.94 1.63
CA ASN A 112 5.95 -13.61 2.62
C ASN A 112 6.74 -12.36 2.25
N MET A 113 6.24 -11.57 1.30
CA MET A 113 6.90 -10.35 0.85
C MET A 113 5.90 -9.29 0.44
N PHE A 114 6.10 -8.08 0.93
CA PHE A 114 5.38 -6.91 0.43
C PHE A 114 6.31 -5.70 0.34
N ARG A 115 5.99 -4.80 -0.57
CA ARG A 115 6.63 -3.48 -0.62
C ARG A 115 5.76 -2.45 0.10
N ILE A 116 6.40 -1.50 0.77
CA ILE A 116 5.75 -0.43 1.51
C ILE A 116 6.39 0.90 1.16
N SER A 117 5.57 1.93 1.01
CA SER A 117 6.01 3.31 0.90
C SER A 117 5.11 4.18 1.77
N GLY A 118 5.68 5.20 2.39
CA GLY A 118 4.94 6.12 3.25
C GLY A 118 5.82 7.25 3.72
N ASN A 119 5.15 8.29 4.23
CA ASN A 119 5.81 9.43 4.83
C ASN A 119 5.37 9.55 6.29
N LEU A 120 6.30 9.97 7.15
CA LEU A 120 6.03 10.20 8.58
C LEU A 120 5.38 11.55 8.85
N ASP A 121 5.08 12.33 7.80
CA ASP A 121 4.39 13.63 7.87
C ASP A 121 2.85 13.47 7.82
N GLY A 122 2.35 12.25 7.67
CA GLY A 122 0.92 11.94 7.57
C GLY A 122 0.32 12.10 6.17
N ASN A 123 1.14 12.43 5.16
CA ASN A 123 0.74 12.42 3.76
C ASN A 123 0.88 11.01 3.18
N ARG A 124 -0.18 10.53 2.51
CA ARG A 124 -0.13 9.22 1.86
C ARG A 124 0.48 9.35 0.46
N PRO A 125 1.54 8.60 0.12
CA PRO A 125 2.03 8.52 -1.25
C PRO A 125 0.95 7.96 -2.19
N ILE A 126 0.97 8.40 -3.44
CA ILE A 126 0.06 7.87 -4.48
C ILE A 126 0.67 6.62 -5.12
N ASN A 127 1.99 6.63 -5.30
CA ASN A 127 2.76 5.60 -6.00
C ASN A 127 3.99 5.18 -5.20
N PHE A 128 4.58 4.05 -5.57
CA PHE A 128 5.85 3.59 -5.04
C PHE A 128 7.01 4.30 -5.75
N GLU A 129 7.79 5.09 -5.01
CA GLU A 129 9.03 5.73 -5.47
C GLU A 129 10.23 4.92 -4.96
N ASP A 130 11.26 4.73 -5.78
CA ASP A 130 12.39 3.82 -5.50
C ASP A 130 13.17 4.18 -4.22
N ASP A 131 13.31 5.47 -3.91
CA ASP A 131 14.05 5.97 -2.75
C ASP A 131 13.26 5.86 -1.44
N LYS A 132 11.93 5.84 -1.52
CA LYS A 132 11.00 5.79 -0.37
C LYS A 132 10.29 4.45 -0.20
N THR A 133 10.62 3.47 -1.03
CA THR A 133 10.02 2.14 -0.98
C THR A 133 10.93 1.16 -0.26
N PHE A 134 10.37 0.47 0.73
CA PHE A 134 11.02 -0.63 1.43
C PHE A 134 10.47 -1.96 0.94
N LEU A 135 11.36 -2.92 0.68
CA LEU A 135 10.98 -4.29 0.38
C LEU A 135 11.04 -5.13 1.65
N LEU A 136 9.89 -5.52 2.20
CA LEU A 136 9.80 -6.24 3.46
C LEU A 136 9.57 -7.73 3.22
N LYS A 137 10.26 -8.56 4.01
CA LYS A 137 10.06 -10.00 4.09
C LYS A 137 9.50 -10.40 5.46
N LYS A 138 8.60 -11.37 5.46
CA LYS A 138 8.05 -11.94 6.70
C LYS A 138 9.14 -12.72 7.43
N LYS A 139 9.31 -12.44 8.72
CA LYS A 139 10.18 -13.18 9.61
C LYS A 139 9.36 -14.33 10.22
N PHE A 140 9.84 -15.55 10.01
CA PHE A 140 9.28 -16.77 10.60
C PHE A 140 9.80 -16.98 12.02
#